data_AF-Q7XYR7-F1
#
_entry.id   AF-Q7XYR7-F1
#
_cell.length_a   1.000
_cell.length_b   1.000
_cell.length_c   1.000
_cell.angle_alpha   90.00
_cell.angle_beta   90.00
_cell.angle_gamma   90.00
#
_symmetry.space_group_name_H-M   'P 1'
#
loop_
_entity.id
_entity.type
_entity.pdbx_description
1 polymer ?
#
loop_
_entity_poly.entity_id
_entity_poly.type
_entity_poly.pdbx_seq_one_letter_code
_entity_poly.pdbx_strand_id
1 'polypeptide(L)'
;MFMLGNTKMGSASSFSKFCLTLLLLVDVLGSTNAQLSTNFYSKSCPNLLSTVKSTVTSAINKEARMGASLLRLFFHDCFVNGCDGSVLLDDTSSFTGEKNANPNRNSSRGFDVVDNIKSAVENVCPGVVSCADILAIAARDSVEILGGPKWAVKLGRRDARSASQSAANNGIPPPTSNLNRLTSRFNALGLSTRDLVALSGAHTIGQARCTSFRARIYNESNIDASFAQTRQRNCPRTTGSGDNNLAPLDIQTPTSFDNNYFKNLISQRGLLHSDQQLFNGGSTDSIVRGYGNSPSSFNSDFVAAMIKMGDISPLTGSRGEIRKNCRRVN
;
A
#
# COMPACT_ATOMS: atom_id res chain seq x y z
N MET A 1 77.42 -18.11 40.80
CA MET A 1 76.12 -17.64 41.32
C MET A 1 75.65 -16.51 40.41
N PHE A 2 74.54 -16.74 39.70
CA PHE A 2 73.71 -15.83 38.87
C PHE A 2 74.42 -14.89 37.85
N MET A 3 74.41 -15.21 36.55
CA MET A 3 73.35 -14.94 35.55
C MET A 3 72.96 -13.46 35.45
N LEU A 4 73.15 -12.86 34.27
CA LEU A 4 72.08 -12.31 33.43
C LEU A 4 72.65 -11.82 32.09
N GLY A 5 72.09 -12.37 31.00
CA GLY A 5 72.45 -12.06 29.62
C GLY A 5 71.75 -10.80 29.10
N ASN A 6 72.45 -10.10 28.20
CA ASN A 6 71.93 -8.95 27.46
C ASN A 6 71.03 -9.41 26.30
N THR A 7 69.75 -9.06 26.35
CA THR A 7 68.86 -9.06 25.18
C THR A 7 68.57 -7.63 24.74
N LYS A 8 69.01 -7.29 23.52
CA LYS A 8 68.63 -6.04 22.84
C LYS A 8 67.16 -6.13 22.41
N MET A 9 66.31 -5.26 22.96
CA MET A 9 64.95 -5.04 22.48
C MET A 9 64.98 -4.19 21.20
N GLY A 10 64.61 -4.80 20.07
CA GLY A 10 64.32 -4.10 18.82
C GLY A 10 63.05 -3.25 18.94
N SER A 11 63.10 -2.04 18.39
CA SER A 11 62.00 -1.07 18.37
C SER A 11 60.76 -1.62 17.64
N ALA A 12 59.77 -2.06 18.41
CA ALA A 12 58.45 -2.49 17.94
C ALA A 12 57.45 -1.32 17.77
N SER A 13 57.93 -0.09 17.55
CA SER A 13 57.08 1.12 17.66
C SER A 13 56.40 1.57 16.36
N SER A 14 56.76 1.01 15.21
CA SER A 14 56.20 1.43 13.91
C SER A 14 55.06 0.53 13.40
N PHE A 15 55.13 -0.79 13.64
CA PHE A 15 54.12 -1.75 13.15
C PHE A 15 52.79 -1.67 13.92
N SER A 16 52.84 -1.35 15.22
CA SER A 16 51.66 -1.24 16.09
C SER A 16 50.79 -0.01 15.75
N LYS A 17 51.39 1.08 15.28
CA LYS A 17 50.65 2.30 14.88
C LYS A 17 49.89 2.12 13.58
N PHE A 18 50.42 1.34 12.64
CA PHE A 18 49.80 1.10 11.33
C PHE A 18 48.53 0.23 11.43
N CYS A 19 48.54 -0.78 12.32
CA CYS A 19 47.35 -1.59 12.60
C CYS A 19 46.24 -0.80 13.31
N LEU A 20 46.57 0.13 14.21
CA LEU A 20 45.56 0.95 14.89
C LEU A 20 44.87 1.94 13.93
N THR A 21 45.60 2.51 12.97
CA THR A 21 45.02 3.37 11.92
C THR A 21 44.16 2.60 10.91
N LEU A 22 44.47 1.33 10.64
CA LEU A 22 43.65 0.50 9.74
C LEU A 22 42.36 0.02 10.42
N LEU A 23 42.40 -0.27 11.73
CA LEU A 23 41.20 -0.60 12.52
C LEU A 23 40.26 0.60 12.69
N LEU A 24 40.77 1.83 12.82
CA LEU A 24 39.96 3.04 12.89
C LEU A 24 39.34 3.48 11.55
N LEU A 25 39.83 2.96 10.42
CA LEU A 25 39.25 3.22 9.09
C LEU A 25 38.12 2.25 8.70
N VAL A 26 37.98 1.12 9.41
CA VAL A 26 36.93 0.11 9.13
C VAL A 26 35.60 0.45 9.83
N ASP A 27 35.60 1.30 10.85
CA ASP A 27 34.40 1.68 11.61
C ASP A 27 33.58 2.84 10.98
N VAL A 28 33.97 3.35 9.81
CA VAL A 28 33.21 4.39 9.07
C VAL A 28 32.43 3.82 7.87
N LEU A 29 32.18 2.50 7.84
CA LEU A 29 31.06 1.96 7.07
C LEU A 29 29.78 2.04 7.91
N GLY A 30 29.44 3.26 8.31
CA GLY A 30 28.11 3.53 8.86
C GLY A 30 27.07 3.03 7.87
N SER A 31 26.16 2.18 8.35
CA SER A 31 25.01 1.76 7.56
C SER A 31 24.22 3.01 7.18
N THR A 32 24.42 3.52 5.96
CA THR A 32 23.61 4.62 5.46
C THR A 32 22.20 4.07 5.30
N ASN A 33 21.29 4.49 6.19
CA ASN A 33 19.87 4.27 5.98
C ASN A 33 19.51 5.04 4.71
N ALA A 34 19.47 4.35 3.57
CA ALA A 34 18.98 4.92 2.33
C ALA A 34 17.52 5.33 2.59
N GLN A 35 17.28 6.63 2.71
CA GLN A 35 15.94 7.18 2.89
C GLN A 35 15.22 7.16 1.55
N LEU A 36 13.91 6.93 1.56
CA LEU A 36 13.11 7.02 0.35
C LEU A 36 13.20 8.44 -0.22
N SER A 37 13.33 8.57 -1.54
CA SER A 37 13.46 9.85 -2.22
C SER A 37 12.67 9.89 -3.52
N THR A 38 12.25 11.07 -3.95
CA THR A 38 11.45 11.25 -5.18
C THR A 38 12.28 11.13 -6.45
N ASN A 39 13.61 11.09 -6.34
CA ASN A 39 14.56 10.98 -7.44
C ASN A 39 15.45 9.72 -7.34
N PHE A 40 15.08 8.72 -6.53
CA PHE A 40 15.90 7.53 -6.27
C PHE A 40 16.42 6.84 -7.56
N TYR A 41 15.55 6.70 -8.57
CA TYR A 41 15.88 6.04 -9.84
C TYR A 41 16.26 7.02 -10.97
N SER A 42 16.45 8.31 -10.70
CA SER A 42 16.62 9.32 -11.77
C SER A 42 17.85 9.07 -12.64
N LYS A 43 18.89 8.41 -12.10
CA LYS A 43 20.10 8.02 -12.83
C LYS A 43 20.08 6.57 -13.30
N SER A 44 19.57 5.66 -12.46
CA SER A 44 19.64 4.21 -12.70
C SER A 44 18.51 3.66 -13.57
N CYS A 45 17.35 4.33 -13.61
CA CYS A 45 16.24 3.99 -14.49
C CYS A 45 15.44 5.26 -14.86
N PRO A 46 15.98 6.15 -15.72
CA PRO A 46 15.37 7.45 -16.02
C PRO A 46 13.98 7.35 -16.67
N ASN A 47 13.69 6.26 -17.38
CA ASN A 47 12.41 6.01 -18.04
C ASN A 47 11.38 5.28 -17.15
N LEU A 48 11.69 5.00 -15.87
CA LEU A 48 10.82 4.21 -15.00
C LEU A 48 9.38 4.74 -14.95
N LEU A 49 9.20 6.02 -14.63
CA LEU A 49 7.87 6.58 -14.41
C LEU A 49 7.02 6.59 -15.69
N SER A 50 7.62 6.83 -16.87
CA SER A 50 6.90 6.79 -18.14
C SER A 50 6.54 5.37 -18.55
N THR A 51 7.45 4.41 -18.34
CA THR A 51 7.18 2.98 -18.58
C THR A 51 6.02 2.48 -17.74
N VAL A 52 6.05 2.71 -16.41
CA VAL A 52 4.95 2.28 -15.52
C VAL A 52 3.63 2.95 -15.92
N LYS A 53 3.63 4.28 -16.13
CA LYS A 53 2.41 5.02 -16.47
C LYS A 53 1.78 4.55 -17.78
N SER A 54 2.59 4.19 -18.78
CA SER A 54 2.09 3.65 -20.05
C SER A 54 1.38 2.29 -19.86
N THR A 55 1.98 1.39 -19.09
CA THR A 55 1.40 0.08 -18.80
C THR A 55 0.12 0.19 -17.96
N VAL A 56 0.12 1.04 -16.93
CA VAL A 56 -1.06 1.31 -16.10
C VAL A 56 -2.19 1.93 -16.92
N THR A 57 -1.91 2.95 -17.75
CA THR A 57 -2.89 3.54 -18.67
C THR A 57 -3.51 2.47 -19.58
N SER A 58 -2.69 1.60 -20.15
CA SER A 58 -3.17 0.53 -21.03
C SER A 58 -4.08 -0.46 -20.30
N ALA A 59 -3.79 -0.77 -19.03
CA ALA A 59 -4.62 -1.64 -18.22
C ALA A 59 -5.95 -0.98 -17.82
N ILE A 60 -5.92 0.31 -17.45
CA ILE A 60 -7.13 1.08 -17.09
C ILE A 60 -8.04 1.29 -18.31
N ASN A 61 -7.47 1.53 -19.49
CA ASN A 61 -8.24 1.65 -20.74
C ASN A 61 -8.96 0.34 -21.11
N LYS A 62 -8.42 -0.82 -20.72
CA LYS A 62 -9.08 -2.11 -20.88
C LYS A 62 -10.18 -2.31 -19.83
N GLU A 63 -9.92 -1.90 -18.60
CA GLU A 63 -10.88 -2.00 -17.49
C GLU A 63 -10.61 -0.91 -16.44
N ALA A 64 -11.50 0.08 -16.34
CA ALA A 64 -11.30 1.22 -15.44
C ALA A 64 -11.12 0.82 -13.96
N ARG A 65 -11.79 -0.26 -13.52
CA ARG A 65 -11.65 -0.82 -12.16
C ARG A 65 -10.23 -1.27 -11.83
N MET A 66 -9.37 -1.50 -12.83
CA MET A 66 -7.98 -1.88 -12.59
C MET A 66 -7.22 -0.81 -11.81
N GLY A 67 -7.52 0.48 -12.02
CA GLY A 67 -6.88 1.55 -11.26
C GLY A 67 -7.20 1.46 -9.75
N ALA A 68 -8.47 1.22 -9.41
CA ALA A 68 -8.87 0.98 -8.02
C ALA A 68 -8.23 -0.29 -7.44
N SER A 69 -8.03 -1.31 -8.28
CA SER A 69 -7.42 -2.58 -7.87
C SER A 69 -5.93 -2.41 -7.51
N LEU A 70 -5.17 -1.68 -8.32
CA LEU A 70 -3.76 -1.38 -8.08
C LEU A 70 -3.57 -0.46 -6.87
N LEU A 71 -4.44 0.54 -6.70
CA LEU A 71 -4.45 1.38 -5.50
C LEU A 71 -4.68 0.54 -4.23
N ARG A 72 -5.65 -0.38 -4.25
CA ARG A 72 -5.92 -1.28 -3.13
C ARG A 72 -4.77 -2.24 -2.88
N LEU A 73 -4.09 -2.76 -3.91
CA LEU A 73 -2.92 -3.63 -3.73
C LEU A 73 -1.82 -2.92 -2.93
N PHE A 74 -1.55 -1.64 -3.22
CA PHE A 74 -0.56 -0.88 -2.46
C PHE A 74 -0.98 -0.63 -1.01
N PHE A 75 -2.26 -0.35 -0.75
CA PHE A 75 -2.78 -0.28 0.63
C PHE A 75 -2.59 -1.62 1.37
N HIS A 76 -2.91 -2.74 0.74
CA HIS A 76 -2.77 -4.08 1.33
C HIS A 76 -1.31 -4.45 1.61
N ASP A 77 -0.38 -4.05 0.74
CA ASP A 77 1.06 -4.19 0.95
C ASP A 77 1.49 -3.44 2.21
N CYS A 78 1.29 -2.11 2.22
CA CYS A 78 1.73 -1.25 3.31
C CYS A 78 1.13 -1.58 4.68
N PHE A 79 -0.06 -2.18 4.73
CA PHE A 79 -0.72 -2.53 5.99
C PHE A 79 -0.24 -3.85 6.59
N VAL A 80 0.63 -4.60 5.90
CA VAL A 80 1.16 -5.88 6.34
C VAL A 80 2.68 -5.84 6.31
N ASN A 81 3.32 -5.72 7.48
CA ASN A 81 4.78 -5.60 7.65
C ASN A 81 5.47 -4.39 6.98
N GLY A 82 4.75 -3.59 6.20
CA GLY A 82 5.24 -2.38 5.57
C GLY A 82 5.14 -2.46 4.06
N CYS A 83 5.49 -1.39 3.35
CA CYS A 83 5.45 -1.38 1.90
C CYS A 83 6.69 -2.10 1.33
N ASP A 84 6.66 -3.43 1.25
CA ASP A 84 7.80 -4.27 0.86
C ASP A 84 7.48 -5.26 -0.27
N GLY A 85 6.30 -5.15 -0.88
CA GLY A 85 5.85 -6.02 -1.95
C GLY A 85 5.56 -7.46 -1.52
N SER A 86 5.46 -7.76 -0.22
CA SER A 86 5.16 -9.11 0.28
C SER A 86 3.82 -9.63 -0.25
N VAL A 87 2.84 -8.74 -0.45
CA VAL A 87 1.50 -9.08 -0.97
C VAL A 87 1.56 -9.74 -2.36
N LEU A 88 2.64 -9.54 -3.10
CA LEU A 88 2.85 -10.05 -4.46
C LEU A 88 3.36 -11.49 -4.49
N LEU A 89 3.94 -11.99 -3.39
CA LEU A 89 4.50 -13.34 -3.32
C LEU A 89 3.39 -14.40 -3.43
N ASP A 90 3.63 -15.39 -4.28
CA ASP A 90 2.85 -16.63 -4.32
C ASP A 90 3.31 -17.58 -3.20
N ASP A 91 2.45 -18.56 -2.88
CA ASP A 91 2.76 -19.58 -1.88
C ASP A 91 3.99 -20.41 -2.30
N THR A 92 4.81 -20.81 -1.34
CA THR A 92 5.97 -21.68 -1.56
C THR A 92 5.95 -22.84 -0.56
N SER A 93 6.90 -23.77 -0.68
CA SER A 93 7.06 -24.85 0.32
C SER A 93 7.56 -24.36 1.67
N SER A 94 8.19 -23.17 1.74
CA SER A 94 8.79 -22.64 2.96
C SER A 94 7.96 -21.53 3.64
N PHE A 95 7.01 -20.92 2.93
CA PHE A 95 6.07 -19.96 3.51
C PHE A 95 4.76 -19.88 2.72
N THR A 96 3.69 -19.48 3.41
CA THR A 96 2.40 -19.15 2.78
C THR A 96 2.31 -17.65 2.50
N GLY A 97 2.00 -17.31 1.25
CA GLY A 97 1.81 -15.94 0.78
C GLY A 97 0.55 -15.28 1.36
N GLU A 98 0.35 -14.02 1.02
CA GLU A 98 -0.76 -13.23 1.57
C GLU A 98 -2.04 -13.32 0.74
N LYS A 99 -1.95 -13.80 -0.51
CA LYS A 99 -3.06 -13.79 -1.47
C LYS A 99 -4.26 -14.62 -1.00
N ASN A 100 -4.01 -15.63 -0.18
CA ASN A 100 -5.03 -16.51 0.40
C ASN A 100 -5.58 -16.02 1.76
N ALA A 101 -5.10 -14.89 2.29
CA ALA A 101 -5.67 -14.26 3.49
C ALA A 101 -7.11 -13.82 3.24
N ASN A 102 -7.96 -13.81 4.28
CA ASN A 102 -9.37 -13.41 4.20
C ASN A 102 -9.64 -12.08 3.48
N PRO A 103 -8.88 -10.98 3.72
CA PRO A 103 -9.08 -9.72 3.00
C PRO A 103 -8.61 -9.74 1.53
N ASN A 104 -7.79 -10.73 1.14
CA ASN A 104 -7.18 -10.84 -0.19
C ASN A 104 -7.89 -11.87 -1.09
N ARG A 105 -8.24 -13.02 -0.52
CA ARG A 105 -8.76 -14.19 -1.26
C ARG A 105 -10.04 -13.83 -2.01
N ASN A 106 -10.04 -14.07 -3.32
CA ASN A 106 -11.16 -13.75 -4.22
C ASN A 106 -11.59 -12.27 -4.13
N SER A 107 -10.64 -11.36 -3.87
CA SER A 107 -10.89 -9.92 -3.71
C SER A 107 -9.76 -9.07 -4.31
N SER A 108 -8.54 -9.22 -3.82
CA SER A 108 -7.35 -8.54 -4.36
C SER A 108 -7.06 -9.04 -5.79
N ARG A 109 -6.72 -8.12 -6.69
CA ARG A 109 -6.57 -8.38 -8.13
C ARG A 109 -5.64 -7.36 -8.78
N GLY A 110 -5.21 -7.61 -10.02
CA GLY A 110 -4.24 -6.78 -10.75
C GLY A 110 -2.80 -7.26 -10.63
N PHE A 111 -2.58 -8.46 -10.06
CA PHE A 111 -1.25 -9.07 -9.95
C PHE A 111 -0.59 -9.29 -11.33
N ASP A 112 -1.39 -9.69 -12.32
CA ASP A 112 -0.98 -9.82 -13.72
C ASP A 112 -0.55 -8.48 -14.34
N VAL A 113 -1.22 -7.38 -13.99
CA VAL A 113 -0.82 -6.04 -14.42
C VAL A 113 0.50 -5.64 -13.77
N VAL A 114 0.72 -5.98 -12.50
CA VAL A 114 2.02 -5.79 -11.82
C VAL A 114 3.12 -6.61 -12.52
N ASP A 115 2.85 -7.84 -12.93
CA ASP A 115 3.81 -8.66 -13.69
C ASP A 115 4.16 -8.02 -15.04
N ASN A 116 3.17 -7.46 -15.74
CA ASN A 116 3.36 -6.76 -17.01
C ASN A 116 4.20 -5.48 -16.82
N ILE A 117 3.91 -4.70 -15.78
CA ILE A 117 4.71 -3.52 -15.42
C ILE A 117 6.14 -3.96 -15.12
N LYS A 118 6.32 -4.99 -14.28
CA LYS A 118 7.64 -5.47 -13.90
C LYS A 118 8.43 -5.94 -15.12
N SER A 119 7.81 -6.69 -16.01
CA SER A 119 8.45 -7.14 -17.25
C SER A 119 8.88 -5.97 -18.14
N ALA A 120 8.02 -4.96 -18.30
CA ALA A 120 8.35 -3.75 -19.06
C ALA A 120 9.50 -2.95 -18.42
N VAL A 121 9.52 -2.85 -17.09
CA VAL A 121 10.58 -2.18 -16.34
C VAL A 121 11.90 -2.95 -16.43
N GLU A 122 11.89 -4.27 -16.26
CA GLU A 122 13.08 -5.11 -16.40
C GLU A 122 13.69 -5.04 -17.80
N ASN A 123 12.89 -4.85 -18.85
CA ASN A 123 13.40 -4.66 -20.21
C ASN A 123 14.14 -3.33 -20.39
N VAL A 124 13.86 -2.31 -19.58
CA VAL A 124 14.45 -0.97 -19.70
C VAL A 124 15.59 -0.77 -18.70
N CYS A 125 15.48 -1.33 -17.50
CA CYS A 125 16.47 -1.23 -16.44
C CYS A 125 16.54 -2.53 -15.61
N PRO A 126 17.20 -3.58 -16.14
CA PRO A 126 17.24 -4.91 -15.53
C PRO A 126 17.78 -4.90 -14.10
N GLY A 127 17.04 -5.50 -13.16
CA GLY A 127 17.46 -5.70 -11.78
C GLY A 127 17.60 -4.42 -10.95
N VAL A 128 17.03 -3.30 -11.40
CA VAL A 128 17.17 -1.99 -10.72
C VAL A 128 16.00 -1.70 -9.79
N VAL A 129 14.77 -1.93 -10.24
CA VAL A 129 13.56 -1.38 -9.60
C VAL A 129 12.81 -2.46 -8.84
N SER A 130 12.52 -2.23 -7.55
CA SER A 130 11.78 -3.17 -6.72
C SER A 130 10.30 -3.28 -7.12
N CYS A 131 9.68 -4.42 -6.80
CA CYS A 131 8.25 -4.59 -6.97
C CYS A 131 7.44 -3.73 -5.99
N ALA A 132 7.97 -3.48 -4.78
CA ALA A 132 7.40 -2.55 -3.82
C ALA A 132 7.28 -1.12 -4.39
N ASP A 133 8.30 -0.61 -5.09
CA ASP A 133 8.23 0.70 -5.74
C ASP A 133 7.30 0.70 -6.96
N ILE A 134 7.21 -0.42 -7.69
CA ILE A 134 6.21 -0.57 -8.76
C ILE A 134 4.78 -0.42 -8.22
N LEU A 135 4.45 -1.02 -7.07
CA LEU A 135 3.14 -0.84 -6.46
C LEU A 135 2.86 0.62 -6.09
N ALA A 136 3.84 1.31 -5.51
CA ALA A 136 3.71 2.72 -5.13
C ALA A 136 3.47 3.63 -6.34
N ILE A 137 4.22 3.42 -7.43
CA ILE A 137 4.06 4.18 -8.68
C ILE A 137 2.71 3.85 -9.33
N ALA A 138 2.37 2.56 -9.43
CA ALA A 138 1.12 2.11 -10.04
C ALA A 138 -0.12 2.63 -9.31
N ALA A 139 -0.09 2.69 -7.97
CA ALA A 139 -1.15 3.31 -7.17
C ALA A 139 -1.30 4.80 -7.48
N ARG A 140 -0.19 5.56 -7.53
CA ARG A 140 -0.22 6.99 -7.88
C ARG A 140 -0.76 7.23 -9.28
N ASP A 141 -0.22 6.51 -10.26
CA ASP A 141 -0.62 6.66 -11.66
C ASP A 141 -2.09 6.28 -11.83
N SER A 142 -2.59 5.26 -11.12
CA SER A 142 -4.00 4.87 -11.15
C SER A 142 -4.93 5.98 -10.68
N VAL A 143 -4.56 6.69 -9.60
CA VAL A 143 -5.33 7.84 -9.11
C VAL A 143 -5.30 8.99 -10.12
N GLU A 144 -4.11 9.34 -10.63
CA GLU A 144 -3.94 10.42 -11.62
C GLU A 144 -4.74 10.15 -12.90
N ILE A 145 -4.68 8.93 -13.43
CA ILE A 145 -5.37 8.53 -14.67
C ILE A 145 -6.89 8.57 -14.49
N LEU A 146 -7.41 8.23 -13.32
CA LEU A 146 -8.85 8.27 -13.01
C LEU A 146 -9.33 9.67 -12.58
N GLY A 147 -8.51 10.72 -12.74
CA GLY A 147 -8.89 12.11 -12.53
C GLY A 147 -8.58 12.67 -11.14
N GLY A 148 -7.90 11.89 -10.29
CA GLY A 148 -7.51 12.30 -8.95
C GLY A 148 -6.22 13.13 -8.90
N PRO A 149 -5.75 13.47 -7.69
CA PRO A 149 -4.55 14.28 -7.52
C PRO A 149 -3.28 13.50 -7.89
N LYS A 150 -2.27 14.23 -8.36
CA LYS A 150 -0.92 13.74 -8.57
C LYS A 150 -0.02 14.11 -7.39
N TRP A 151 0.90 13.22 -7.03
CA TRP A 151 1.96 13.52 -6.06
C TRP A 151 3.31 12.95 -6.48
N ALA A 152 4.38 13.47 -5.87
CA ALA A 152 5.71 12.93 -6.02
C ALA A 152 5.86 11.68 -5.14
N VAL A 153 5.92 10.51 -5.78
CA VAL A 153 6.09 9.24 -5.08
C VAL A 153 7.52 9.14 -4.56
N LYS A 154 7.69 8.88 -3.26
CA LYS A 154 8.99 8.53 -2.68
C LYS A 154 9.32 7.09 -3.05
N LEU A 155 10.55 6.84 -3.49
CA LEU A 155 11.04 5.56 -4.03
C LEU A 155 12.33 5.15 -3.34
N GLY A 156 12.73 3.89 -3.52
CA GLY A 156 13.88 3.25 -2.87
C GLY A 156 13.51 2.11 -1.92
N ARG A 157 12.25 1.63 -1.99
CA ARG A 157 11.81 0.44 -1.24
C ARG A 157 12.50 -0.78 -1.82
N ARG A 158 12.64 -1.82 -1.00
CA ARG A 158 13.15 -3.13 -1.39
C ARG A 158 12.12 -4.21 -1.10
N ASP A 159 12.29 -5.31 -1.80
CA ASP A 159 11.35 -6.41 -1.78
C ASP A 159 11.59 -7.36 -0.60
N ALA A 160 10.51 -7.77 0.04
CA ALA A 160 10.49 -8.79 1.08
C ALA A 160 10.91 -10.16 0.53
N ARG A 161 11.51 -10.98 1.40
CA ARG A 161 11.86 -12.39 1.11
C ARG A 161 10.89 -13.40 1.71
N SER A 162 9.80 -12.90 2.29
CA SER A 162 8.76 -13.70 2.94
C SER A 162 7.46 -12.92 2.92
N ALA A 163 6.34 -13.62 3.10
CA ALA A 163 5.03 -13.02 3.30
C ALA A 163 4.38 -13.60 4.57
N SER A 164 3.31 -12.98 5.06
CA SER A 164 2.61 -13.47 6.24
C SER A 164 1.09 -13.40 6.09
N GLN A 165 0.47 -14.54 5.75
CA GLN A 165 -0.98 -14.65 5.68
C GLN A 165 -1.68 -14.30 7.01
N SER A 166 -1.07 -14.66 8.15
CA SER A 166 -1.61 -14.33 9.48
C SER A 166 -1.54 -12.83 9.76
N ALA A 167 -0.43 -12.16 9.42
CA ALA A 167 -0.32 -10.72 9.54
C ALA A 167 -1.33 -10.01 8.62
N ALA A 168 -1.57 -10.51 7.40
CA ALA A 168 -2.61 -9.99 6.52
C ALA A 168 -4.03 -10.13 7.10
N ASN A 169 -4.36 -11.30 7.67
CA ASN A 169 -5.67 -11.53 8.32
C ASN A 169 -5.92 -10.59 9.52
N ASN A 170 -4.87 -10.25 10.26
CA ASN A 170 -4.98 -9.42 11.46
C ASN A 170 -4.78 -7.93 11.19
N GLY A 171 -3.99 -7.60 10.17
CA GLY A 171 -3.52 -6.24 9.89
C GLY A 171 -4.41 -5.44 8.95
N ILE A 172 -5.20 -6.09 8.10
CA ILE A 172 -6.08 -5.38 7.17
C ILE A 172 -7.49 -5.25 7.79
N PRO A 173 -8.02 -4.03 7.98
CA PRO A 173 -9.36 -3.84 8.52
C PRO A 173 -10.44 -4.51 7.66
N PRO A 174 -11.35 -5.32 8.24
CA PRO A 174 -12.50 -5.84 7.51
C PRO A 174 -13.55 -4.73 7.24
N PRO A 175 -14.40 -4.90 6.21
CA PRO A 175 -15.44 -3.93 5.86
C PRO A 175 -16.49 -3.72 6.96
N THR A 176 -16.55 -4.63 7.94
CA THR A 176 -17.45 -4.63 9.11
C THR A 176 -16.87 -3.92 10.34
N SER A 177 -15.72 -3.26 10.22
CA SER A 177 -15.08 -2.55 11.34
C SER A 177 -15.85 -1.28 11.74
N ASN A 178 -16.02 -1.07 13.05
CA ASN A 178 -16.49 0.19 13.61
C ASN A 178 -15.38 1.26 13.61
N LEU A 179 -15.75 2.51 13.89
CA LEU A 179 -14.82 3.65 13.86
C LEU A 179 -13.63 3.50 14.83
N ASN A 180 -13.85 2.95 16.03
CA ASN A 180 -12.80 2.75 17.03
C ASN A 180 -11.75 1.75 16.54
N ARG A 181 -12.17 0.64 15.93
CA ARG A 181 -11.26 -0.37 15.37
C ARG A 181 -10.49 0.19 14.18
N LEU A 182 -11.16 0.93 13.29
CA LEU A 182 -10.51 1.60 12.15
C LEU A 182 -9.43 2.57 12.64
N THR A 183 -9.80 3.47 13.56
CA THR A 183 -8.88 4.48 14.12
C THR A 183 -7.70 3.83 14.82
N SER A 184 -7.94 2.82 15.66
CA SER A 184 -6.87 2.11 16.38
C SER A 184 -5.91 1.43 15.41
N ARG A 185 -6.41 0.82 14.34
CA ARG A 185 -5.56 0.14 13.36
C ARG A 185 -4.70 1.11 12.57
N PHE A 186 -5.27 2.23 12.12
CA PHE A 186 -4.53 3.25 11.39
C PHE A 186 -3.47 3.92 12.29
N ASN A 187 -3.83 4.26 13.53
CA ASN A 187 -2.91 4.84 14.50
C ASN A 187 -1.73 3.92 14.81
N ALA A 188 -1.95 2.59 14.86
CA ALA A 188 -0.89 1.61 15.07
C ALA A 188 0.17 1.59 13.93
N LEU A 189 -0.17 2.16 12.77
CA LEU A 189 0.73 2.34 11.62
C LEU A 189 1.19 3.80 11.45
N GLY A 190 0.95 4.65 12.47
CA GLY A 190 1.33 6.06 12.43
C GLY A 190 0.41 6.95 11.57
N LEU A 191 -0.76 6.46 11.17
CA LEU A 191 -1.75 7.21 10.40
C LEU A 191 -2.82 7.77 11.33
N SER A 192 -3.03 9.09 11.31
CA SER A 192 -4.03 9.76 12.15
C SER A 192 -5.46 9.43 11.73
N THR A 193 -6.45 9.80 12.57
CA THR A 193 -7.87 9.75 12.20
C THR A 193 -8.19 10.53 10.92
N ARG A 194 -7.48 11.63 10.65
CA ARG A 194 -7.65 12.40 9.42
C ARG A 194 -7.10 11.66 8.20
N ASP A 195 -5.96 10.98 8.37
CA ASP A 195 -5.39 10.10 7.34
C ASP A 195 -6.32 8.92 7.05
N LEU A 196 -6.96 8.32 8.08
CA LEU A 196 -8.02 7.32 7.91
C LEU A 196 -9.14 7.84 7.02
N VAL A 197 -9.77 8.98 7.36
CA VAL A 197 -10.91 9.51 6.59
C VAL A 197 -10.47 9.86 5.16
N ALA A 198 -9.28 10.42 4.98
CA ALA A 198 -8.74 10.73 3.66
C ALA A 198 -8.53 9.44 2.83
N LEU A 199 -7.83 8.44 3.36
CA LEU A 199 -7.54 7.18 2.66
C LEU A 199 -8.80 6.36 2.38
N SER A 200 -9.81 6.41 3.24
CA SER A 200 -11.14 5.84 2.94
C SER A 200 -11.79 6.47 1.70
N GLY A 201 -11.43 7.70 1.36
CA GLY A 201 -11.79 8.36 0.11
C GLY A 201 -11.37 7.59 -1.15
N ALA A 202 -10.41 6.65 -1.06
CA ALA A 202 -10.07 5.75 -2.17
C ALA A 202 -11.28 4.91 -2.65
N HIS A 203 -12.30 4.73 -1.81
CA HIS A 203 -13.57 4.08 -2.18
C HIS A 203 -14.44 4.93 -3.11
N THR A 204 -13.99 6.11 -3.55
CA THR A 204 -14.60 6.85 -4.66
C THR A 204 -14.52 6.11 -6.00
N ILE A 205 -13.64 5.11 -6.12
CA ILE A 205 -13.51 4.26 -7.31
C ILE A 205 -13.55 2.78 -6.94
N GLY A 206 -13.91 1.95 -7.92
CA GLY A 206 -13.88 0.50 -7.77
C GLY A 206 -15.17 -0.10 -7.25
N GLN A 207 -15.11 -1.37 -6.88
CA GLN A 207 -16.30 -2.17 -6.58
C GLN A 207 -16.03 -3.18 -5.47
N ALA A 208 -17.06 -3.46 -4.68
CA ALA A 208 -17.06 -4.50 -3.66
C ALA A 208 -17.99 -5.66 -4.05
N ARG A 209 -17.68 -6.85 -3.53
CA ARG A 209 -18.53 -8.05 -3.64
C ARG A 209 -19.68 -7.96 -2.64
N CYS A 210 -20.81 -8.57 -2.98
CA CYS A 210 -22.00 -8.66 -2.13
C CYS A 210 -21.68 -9.16 -0.72
N THR A 211 -20.76 -10.12 -0.57
CA THR A 211 -20.30 -10.60 0.74
C THR A 211 -19.78 -9.50 1.67
N SER A 212 -19.24 -8.41 1.14
CA SER A 212 -18.66 -7.31 1.92
C SER A 212 -19.69 -6.33 2.48
N PHE A 213 -20.89 -6.26 1.89
CA PHE A 213 -21.92 -5.26 2.28
C PHE A 213 -23.31 -5.85 2.53
N ARG A 214 -23.52 -7.16 2.29
CA ARG A 214 -24.81 -7.84 2.47
C ARG A 214 -25.42 -7.58 3.85
N ALA A 215 -24.63 -7.75 4.91
CA ALA A 215 -25.12 -7.55 6.28
C ALA A 215 -25.67 -6.14 6.47
N ARG A 216 -24.98 -5.14 5.94
CA ARG A 216 -25.38 -3.73 6.03
C ARG A 216 -26.70 -3.46 5.33
N ILE A 217 -26.82 -3.82 4.05
CA ILE A 217 -27.99 -3.46 3.25
C ILE A 217 -29.29 -4.13 3.73
N TYR A 218 -29.21 -5.18 4.56
CA TYR A 218 -30.38 -5.87 5.10
C TYR A 218 -30.66 -5.57 6.58
N ASN A 219 -29.65 -5.22 7.38
CA ASN A 219 -29.76 -5.20 8.84
C ASN A 219 -29.42 -3.86 9.49
N GLU A 220 -28.82 -2.90 8.78
CA GLU A 220 -28.46 -1.59 9.33
C GLU A 220 -29.53 -0.53 9.06
N SER A 221 -29.71 0.40 9.99
CA SER A 221 -30.70 1.49 9.89
C SER A 221 -30.10 2.82 9.44
N ASN A 222 -28.78 2.99 9.53
CA ASN A 222 -28.06 4.18 9.06
C ASN A 222 -27.70 4.04 7.56
N ILE A 223 -28.70 3.68 6.75
CA ILE A 223 -28.58 3.55 5.30
C ILE A 223 -29.82 4.15 4.65
N ASP A 224 -29.65 4.92 3.58
CA ASP A 224 -30.76 5.38 2.77
C ASP A 224 -31.55 4.17 2.24
N ALA A 225 -32.84 4.10 2.58
CA ALA A 225 -33.68 2.95 2.29
C ALA A 225 -33.78 2.67 0.78
N SER A 226 -33.81 3.72 -0.05
CA SER A 226 -33.87 3.58 -1.51
C SER A 226 -32.56 3.02 -2.09
N PHE A 227 -31.43 3.46 -1.55
CA PHE A 227 -30.11 2.92 -1.87
C PHE A 227 -29.99 1.45 -1.44
N ALA A 228 -30.42 1.11 -0.21
CA ALA A 228 -30.44 -0.27 0.28
C ALA A 228 -31.22 -1.19 -0.67
N GLN A 229 -32.46 -0.81 -1.02
CA GLN A 229 -33.30 -1.57 -1.96
C GLN A 229 -32.62 -1.74 -3.33
N THR A 230 -31.96 -0.70 -3.83
CA THR A 230 -31.21 -0.77 -5.09
C THR A 230 -30.09 -1.81 -5.02
N ARG A 231 -29.36 -1.88 -3.90
CA ARG A 231 -28.28 -2.87 -3.71
C ARG A 231 -28.82 -4.28 -3.53
N GLN A 232 -29.95 -4.45 -2.83
CA GLN A 232 -30.58 -5.76 -2.60
C GLN A 232 -30.99 -6.46 -3.90
N ARG A 233 -31.34 -5.71 -4.97
CA ARG A 233 -31.71 -6.28 -6.28
C ARG A 233 -30.64 -7.20 -6.88
N ASN A 234 -29.36 -6.91 -6.61
CA ASN A 234 -28.23 -7.68 -7.13
C ASN A 234 -27.40 -8.34 -6.01
N CYS A 235 -27.87 -8.34 -4.77
CA CYS A 235 -27.18 -8.92 -3.63
C CYS A 235 -28.20 -9.67 -2.76
N PRO A 236 -28.48 -10.95 -3.06
CA PRO A 236 -29.47 -11.73 -2.33
C PRO A 236 -29.16 -11.84 -0.84
N ARG A 237 -30.21 -11.91 -0.01
CA ARG A 237 -30.10 -12.03 1.45
C ARG A 237 -29.40 -13.32 1.89
N THR A 238 -29.63 -14.41 1.18
CA THR A 238 -29.09 -15.72 1.51
C THR A 238 -27.60 -15.80 1.19
N THR A 239 -26.78 -16.09 2.19
CA THR A 239 -25.34 -16.38 2.01
C THR A 239 -25.13 -17.53 1.03
N GLY A 240 -24.13 -17.42 0.16
CA GLY A 240 -23.89 -18.39 -0.92
C GLY A 240 -24.63 -18.08 -2.22
N SER A 241 -25.61 -17.16 -2.21
CA SER A 241 -26.30 -16.69 -3.41
C SER A 241 -25.84 -15.29 -3.79
N GLY A 242 -25.36 -15.13 -5.03
CA GLY A 242 -24.88 -13.85 -5.55
C GLY A 242 -23.66 -13.28 -4.80
N ASP A 243 -22.90 -14.09 -4.06
CA ASP A 243 -21.74 -13.67 -3.26
C ASP A 243 -20.70 -12.89 -4.09
N ASN A 244 -20.58 -13.22 -5.38
CA ASN A 244 -19.64 -12.59 -6.30
C ASN A 244 -20.22 -11.39 -7.04
N ASN A 245 -21.50 -11.07 -6.85
CA ASN A 245 -22.12 -9.92 -7.49
C ASN A 245 -21.45 -8.65 -6.99
N LEU A 246 -21.14 -7.78 -7.93
CA LEU A 246 -20.38 -6.56 -7.69
C LEU A 246 -21.31 -5.36 -7.58
N ALA A 247 -20.98 -4.44 -6.68
CA ALA A 247 -21.57 -3.11 -6.62
C ALA A 247 -20.45 -2.07 -6.57
N PRO A 248 -20.61 -0.92 -7.25
CA PRO A 248 -19.67 0.19 -7.14
C PRO A 248 -19.65 0.74 -5.72
N LEU A 249 -18.46 1.07 -5.22
CA LEU A 249 -18.27 1.68 -3.90
C LEU A 249 -18.83 3.11 -3.86
N ASP A 250 -18.70 3.84 -4.97
CA ASP A 250 -19.37 5.12 -5.22
C ASP A 250 -20.44 4.95 -6.31
N ILE A 251 -21.69 5.25 -5.96
CA ILE A 251 -22.82 5.16 -6.90
C ILE A 251 -22.85 6.29 -7.94
N GLN A 252 -22.25 7.44 -7.65
CA GLN A 252 -22.33 8.63 -8.49
C GLN A 252 -21.33 8.56 -9.64
N THR A 253 -20.08 8.23 -9.32
CA THR A 253 -18.93 8.33 -10.23
C THR A 253 -18.00 7.11 -10.06
N PRO A 254 -18.47 5.89 -10.37
CA PRO A 254 -17.81 4.62 -9.99
C PRO A 254 -16.40 4.42 -10.57
N THR A 255 -16.01 5.22 -11.56
CA THR A 255 -14.73 5.16 -12.27
C THR A 255 -14.00 6.50 -12.32
N SER A 256 -14.39 7.48 -11.50
CA SER A 256 -13.71 8.78 -11.42
C SER A 256 -13.28 9.03 -9.98
N PHE A 257 -12.02 9.43 -9.80
CA PHE A 257 -11.48 9.72 -8.48
C PHE A 257 -11.84 11.14 -8.08
N ASP A 258 -12.86 11.29 -7.24
CA ASP A 258 -13.34 12.59 -6.76
C ASP A 258 -13.85 12.53 -5.31
N ASN A 259 -14.62 13.54 -4.88
CA ASN A 259 -15.12 13.64 -3.51
C ASN A 259 -16.57 13.14 -3.34
N ASN A 260 -17.18 12.52 -4.36
CA ASN A 260 -18.55 12.01 -4.29
C ASN A 260 -18.70 10.86 -3.29
N TYR A 261 -17.63 10.12 -3.00
CA TYR A 261 -17.58 9.20 -1.85
C TYR A 261 -18.08 9.87 -0.56
N PHE A 262 -17.56 11.04 -0.21
CA PHE A 262 -17.95 11.74 1.02
C PHE A 262 -19.38 12.29 0.94
N LYS A 263 -19.82 12.74 -0.23
CA LYS A 263 -21.22 13.16 -0.45
C LYS A 263 -22.18 11.98 -0.24
N ASN A 264 -21.81 10.78 -0.68
CA ASN A 264 -22.59 9.58 -0.42
C ASN A 264 -22.70 9.29 1.08
N LEU A 265 -21.61 9.40 1.85
CA LEU A 265 -21.66 9.18 3.30
C LEU A 265 -22.66 10.14 3.98
N ILE A 266 -22.64 11.42 3.58
CA ILE A 266 -23.55 12.45 4.09
C ILE A 266 -25.02 12.09 3.78
N SER A 267 -25.28 11.50 2.62
CA SER A 267 -26.60 11.00 2.22
C SER A 267 -26.92 9.58 2.72
N GLN A 268 -26.14 9.01 3.65
CA GLN A 268 -26.28 7.63 4.14
C GLN A 268 -26.18 6.54 3.05
N ARG A 269 -25.42 6.83 2.00
CA ARG A 269 -25.19 5.99 0.81
C ARG A 269 -23.77 5.43 0.74
N GLY A 270 -23.01 5.42 1.85
CA GLY A 270 -21.79 4.60 1.91
C GLY A 270 -22.11 3.14 1.62
N LEU A 271 -21.26 2.37 0.94
CA LEU A 271 -21.59 0.99 0.59
C LEU A 271 -21.31 0.04 1.77
N LEU A 272 -20.11 0.12 2.33
CA LEU A 272 -19.64 -0.76 3.40
C LEU A 272 -20.08 -0.24 4.77
N HIS A 273 -20.13 -1.12 5.76
CA HIS A 273 -20.33 -0.72 7.15
C HIS A 273 -19.26 0.30 7.58
N SER A 274 -17.99 -0.06 7.42
CA SER A 274 -16.83 0.80 7.70
C SER A 274 -16.86 2.17 7.02
N ASP A 275 -17.48 2.28 5.83
CA ASP A 275 -17.67 3.59 5.17
C ASP A 275 -18.61 4.47 5.98
N GLN A 276 -19.80 3.94 6.31
CA GLN A 276 -20.81 4.73 7.01
C GLN A 276 -20.41 5.02 8.46
N GLN A 277 -19.52 4.23 9.06
CA GLN A 277 -18.95 4.53 10.38
C GLN A 277 -18.15 5.84 10.42
N LEU A 278 -17.70 6.36 9.28
CA LEU A 278 -17.03 7.67 9.21
C LEU A 278 -18.01 8.85 9.32
N PHE A 279 -19.30 8.63 9.07
CA PHE A 279 -20.35 9.64 9.14
C PHE A 279 -21.59 9.08 9.82
N ASN A 280 -21.58 9.09 11.16
CA ASN A 280 -22.61 8.45 11.97
C ASN A 280 -22.82 9.19 13.32
N GLY A 281 -22.68 10.52 13.33
CA GLY A 281 -22.76 11.34 14.55
C GLY A 281 -21.48 11.31 15.39
N GLY A 282 -20.33 11.00 14.78
CA GLY A 282 -19.05 10.77 15.46
C GLY A 282 -18.02 11.88 15.24
N SER A 283 -16.81 11.64 15.75
CA SER A 283 -15.68 12.58 15.69
C SER A 283 -15.16 12.85 14.28
N THR A 284 -15.47 11.99 13.31
CA THR A 284 -15.04 12.11 11.90
C THR A 284 -16.03 12.89 11.03
N ASP A 285 -17.24 13.16 11.51
CA ASP A 285 -18.31 13.78 10.71
C ASP A 285 -17.92 15.15 10.14
N SER A 286 -17.16 15.95 10.89
CA SER A 286 -16.70 17.27 10.43
C SER A 286 -15.68 17.16 9.29
N ILE A 287 -14.82 16.14 9.31
CA ILE A 287 -13.85 15.86 8.25
C ILE A 287 -14.57 15.42 6.99
N VAL A 288 -15.54 14.50 7.11
CA VAL A 288 -16.37 14.03 5.98
C VAL A 288 -17.13 15.19 5.34
N ARG A 289 -17.76 16.08 6.13
CA ARG A 289 -18.42 17.29 5.61
C ARG A 289 -17.43 18.21 4.89
N GLY A 290 -16.25 18.41 5.47
CA GLY A 290 -15.18 19.21 4.85
C GLY A 290 -14.80 18.68 3.46
N TYR A 291 -14.54 17.39 3.34
CA TYR A 291 -14.19 16.75 2.07
C TYR A 291 -15.35 16.73 1.07
N GLY A 292 -16.60 16.50 1.52
CA GLY A 292 -17.78 16.55 0.66
C GLY A 292 -18.01 17.94 0.03
N ASN A 293 -17.67 19.02 0.75
CA ASN A 293 -17.80 20.40 0.27
C ASN A 293 -16.58 20.90 -0.52
N SER A 294 -15.39 20.36 -0.26
CA SER A 294 -14.13 20.83 -0.84
C SER A 294 -13.31 19.69 -1.45
N PRO A 295 -13.39 19.49 -2.77
CA PRO A 295 -12.53 18.54 -3.48
C PRO A 295 -11.04 18.83 -3.27
N SER A 296 -10.64 20.11 -3.15
CA SER A 296 -9.24 20.49 -2.93
C SER A 296 -8.73 20.08 -1.54
N SER A 297 -9.55 20.24 -0.49
CA SER A 297 -9.20 19.77 0.86
C SER A 297 -9.03 18.26 0.89
N PHE A 298 -9.95 17.51 0.27
CA PHE A 298 -9.82 16.06 0.14
C PHE A 298 -8.54 15.67 -0.60
N ASN A 299 -8.30 16.25 -1.77
CA ASN A 299 -7.14 15.91 -2.59
C ASN A 299 -5.81 16.19 -1.87
N SER A 300 -5.71 17.31 -1.14
CA SER A 300 -4.54 17.65 -0.33
C SER A 300 -4.28 16.61 0.75
N ASP A 301 -5.30 16.28 1.55
CA ASP A 301 -5.17 15.33 2.66
C ASP A 301 -4.97 13.89 2.15
N PHE A 302 -5.58 13.52 1.02
CA PHE A 302 -5.37 12.22 0.38
C PHE A 302 -3.92 12.05 -0.07
N VAL A 303 -3.33 13.07 -0.72
CA VAL A 303 -1.92 13.06 -1.11
C VAL A 303 -1.00 12.92 0.10
N ALA A 304 -1.24 13.71 1.15
CA ALA A 304 -0.45 13.65 2.38
C ALA A 304 -0.53 12.26 3.03
N ALA A 305 -1.73 11.68 3.11
CA ALA A 305 -1.95 10.38 3.70
C ALA A 305 -1.36 9.24 2.84
N MET A 306 -1.43 9.31 1.51
CA MET A 306 -0.80 8.34 0.60
C MET A 306 0.72 8.35 0.73
N ILE A 307 1.33 9.52 0.88
CA ILE A 307 2.79 9.63 1.12
C ILE A 307 3.15 9.00 2.47
N LYS A 308 2.41 9.32 3.55
CA LYS A 308 2.64 8.72 4.87
C LYS A 308 2.46 7.20 4.85
N MET A 309 1.39 6.71 4.22
CA MET A 309 1.14 5.27 4.07
C MET A 309 2.27 4.58 3.32
N GLY A 310 2.78 5.21 2.25
CA GLY A 310 3.92 4.69 1.50
C GLY A 310 5.23 4.65 2.30
N ASP A 311 5.33 5.40 3.41
CA ASP A 311 6.50 5.44 4.27
C ASP A 311 6.41 4.43 5.43
N ILE A 312 5.39 3.57 5.48
CA ILE A 312 5.23 2.55 6.53
C ILE A 312 6.31 1.47 6.36
N SER A 313 7.22 1.41 7.34
CA SER A 313 8.21 0.35 7.54
C SER A 313 8.91 -0.18 6.28
N PRO A 314 9.43 0.67 5.38
CA PRO A 314 10.04 0.18 4.14
C PRO A 314 11.34 -0.57 4.42
N LEU A 315 11.57 -1.63 3.65
CA LEU A 315 12.91 -2.19 3.50
C LEU A 315 13.74 -1.25 2.62
N THR A 316 14.93 -0.86 3.08
CA THR A 316 15.83 0.05 2.36
C THR A 316 17.31 -0.35 2.50
N GLY A 317 18.17 0.24 1.67
CA GLY A 317 19.60 -0.04 1.68
C GLY A 317 19.91 -1.46 1.19
N SER A 318 20.48 -2.30 2.05
CA SER A 318 20.74 -3.72 1.76
C SER A 318 19.67 -4.67 2.29
N ARG A 319 18.64 -4.17 2.99
CA ARG A 319 17.56 -4.99 3.56
C ARG A 319 16.60 -5.41 2.45
N GLY A 320 16.30 -6.71 2.35
CA GLY A 320 15.50 -7.25 1.24
C GLY A 320 16.25 -7.30 -0.10
N GLU A 321 15.52 -7.41 -1.20
CA GLU A 321 16.09 -7.60 -2.54
C GLU A 321 15.44 -6.73 -3.62
N ILE A 322 15.93 -6.86 -4.86
CA ILE A 322 15.21 -6.38 -6.04
C ILE A 322 14.76 -7.64 -6.78
N ARG A 323 13.50 -8.03 -6.61
CA ARG A 323 12.97 -9.23 -7.27
C ARG A 323 12.92 -9.00 -8.78
N LYS A 324 13.33 -9.97 -9.58
CA LYS A 324 13.14 -9.93 -11.05
C LYS A 324 11.72 -10.34 -11.46
N ASN A 325 11.09 -11.19 -10.67
CA ASN A 325 9.70 -11.60 -10.82
C ASN A 325 8.99 -11.32 -9.49
N CYS A 326 7.96 -10.48 -9.49
CA CYS A 326 7.30 -10.06 -8.27
C CYS A 326 6.60 -11.18 -7.49
N ARG A 327 6.36 -12.33 -8.13
CA ARG A 327 5.68 -13.47 -7.51
C ARG A 327 6.56 -14.35 -6.65
N ARG A 328 7.88 -14.22 -6.75
CA ARG A 328 8.82 -15.10 -6.05
C ARG A 328 10.07 -14.35 -5.61
N VAL A 329 10.68 -14.86 -4.55
CA VAL A 329 12.04 -14.48 -4.15
C VAL A 329 13.01 -14.90 -5.27
N ASN A 330 14.10 -14.15 -5.45
CA ASN A 330 15.13 -14.41 -6.47
C ASN A 330 15.84 -15.76 -6.31
#